data_AF-A0A061PIJ4-F1
#
_entry.id   AF-A0A061PIJ4-F1
#
_cell.length_a   1.000
_cell.length_b   1.000
_cell.length_c   1.000
_cell.angle_alpha   90.00
_cell.angle_beta   90.00
_cell.angle_gamma   90.00
#
_symmetry.space_group_name_H-M   'P 1'
#
loop_
_entity.id
_entity.type
_entity.pdbx_description
1 polymer ?
#
loop_
_entity_poly.entity_id
_entity_poly.type
_entity_poly.pdbx_seq_one_letter_code
_entity_poly.pdbx_strand_id
1 'polypeptide(L)' 'MSGFQTISTHQQQGEEDLELAGIPANLIRLSIGVKHPTDIMDELDQALR' A
#
# COMPACT_ATOMS: atom_id res chain seq x y z
N MET A 1 -1.24 11.83 11.20
CA MET A 1 -0.51 11.92 9.91
C MET A 1 -1.14 10.90 9.00
N SER A 2 -1.84 11.32 7.94
CA SER A 2 -2.66 10.40 7.13
C SER A 2 -1.77 9.52 6.22
N GLY A 3 -1.97 8.21 6.26
CA GLY A 3 -1.22 7.22 5.47
C GLY A 3 -1.79 7.01 4.06
N PHE A 4 -1.04 6.33 3.19
CA PHE A 4 -1.41 6.17 1.77
C PHE A 4 -2.79 5.51 1.57
N GLN A 5 -3.16 4.56 2.42
CA GLN A 5 -4.45 3.85 2.36
C GLN A 5 -5.64 4.77 2.68
N THR A 6 -5.46 5.69 3.62
CA THR A 6 -6.45 6.68 4.04
C THR A 6 -6.70 7.75 2.98
N ILE A 7 -5.80 7.93 1.99
CA ILE A 7 -6.00 8.88 0.88
C ILE A 7 -6.30 8.20 -0.45
N SER A 8 -6.54 6.89 -0.47
CA SER A 8 -6.97 6.17 -1.66
C SER A 8 -8.24 5.37 -1.38
N THR A 9 -8.14 4.06 -1.19
CA THR A 9 -9.32 3.19 -1.12
C THR A 9 -10.09 3.26 0.19
N HIS A 10 -9.54 3.91 1.22
CA HIS A 10 -10.19 4.06 2.52
C HIS A 10 -10.39 5.54 2.92
N GLN A 11 -10.48 6.43 1.94
CA GLN A 11 -10.69 7.87 2.14
C GLN A 11 -11.89 8.27 2.98
N GLN A 12 -12.93 7.44 3.00
CA GLN A 12 -14.16 7.73 3.73
C GLN A 12 -14.15 7.13 5.14
N GLN A 13 -13.10 6.40 5.53
CA GLN A 13 -12.99 5.74 6.84
C GLN A 13 -12.11 6.55 7.78
N GLY A 14 -12.53 6.63 9.05
CA GLY A 14 -11.73 7.24 10.12
C GLY A 14 -10.57 6.34 10.54
N GLU A 15 -9.67 6.88 11.36
CA GLU A 15 -8.50 6.12 11.86
C GLU A 15 -8.90 4.88 12.68
N GLU A 16 -9.98 4.97 13.48
CA GLU A 16 -10.50 3.87 14.29
C GLU A 16 -11.04 2.70 13.43
N ASP A 17 -11.77 3.00 12.35
CA ASP A 17 -12.30 1.99 11.43
C ASP A 17 -11.17 1.28 10.65
N LEU A 18 -10.09 2.00 10.35
CA LEU A 18 -8.89 1.44 9.71
C LEU A 18 -8.14 0.49 10.65
N GLU A 19 -8.00 0.86 11.92
CA GLU A 19 -7.36 0.01 12.92
C GLU A 19 -8.16 -1.29 13.14
N LEU A 20 -9.49 -1.21 13.24
CA LEU A 20 -10.38 -2.37 13.32
C LEU A 20 -10.30 -3.27 12.08
N ALA A 21 -10.12 -2.67 10.90
CA ALA A 21 -9.93 -3.40 9.65
C ALA A 21 -8.50 -3.96 9.47
N GLY A 22 -7.58 -3.69 10.41
CA GLY A 22 -6.18 -4.11 10.32
C GLY A 22 -5.40 -3.41 9.20
N ILE A 23 -5.75 -2.15 8.90
CA ILE A 23 -5.14 -1.34 7.84
C ILE A 23 -4.24 -0.27 8.49
N PRO A 24 -2.96 -0.57 8.78
CA PRO A 24 -2.05 0.40 9.34
C PRO A 24 -1.69 1.48 8.32
N ALA A 25 -1.33 2.67 8.79
CA ALA A 25 -1.05 3.84 7.94
C ALA A 25 0.11 3.61 6.94
N ASN A 26 1.03 2.70 7.24
CA ASN A 26 2.17 2.33 6.40
C ASN A 26 1.91 1.12 5.50
N LEU A 27 0.68 0.58 5.46
CA LEU A 27 0.34 -0.51 4.55
C LEU A 27 0.43 -0.01 3.10
N ILE A 28 1.15 -0.71 2.24
CA ILE A 28 1.19 -0.46 0.80
C ILE A 28 0.51 -1.64 0.10
N ARG A 29 -0.42 -1.35 -0.80
CA ARG A 29 -1.10 -2.36 -1.60
C ARG A 29 -0.52 -2.36 -3.01
N LEU A 30 0.02 -3.48 -3.44
CA LEU A 30 0.57 -3.66 -4.79
C LEU A 30 -0.39 -4.50 -5.65
N SER A 31 -0.68 -4.01 -6.85
CA SER A 31 -1.37 -4.79 -7.88
C SER A 31 -0.34 -5.33 -8.87
N ILE A 32 -0.12 -6.65 -8.85
CA ILE A 32 0.89 -7.30 -9.69
C ILE A 32 0.29 -7.63 -11.07
N GLY A 33 0.89 -7.05 -12.12
CA GLY A 33 0.52 -7.32 -13.51
C GLY A 33 1.23 -8.55 -14.08
N VAL A 34 1.29 -8.65 -15.42
CA VAL A 34 1.88 -9.79 -16.15
C VAL A 34 3.35 -9.58 -16.55
N LYS A 35 4.04 -8.60 -15.94
CA LYS A 35 5.48 -8.37 -16.18
C LYS A 35 6.30 -9.59 -15.74
N HIS A 36 7.53 -9.69 -16.25
CA HIS A 36 8.46 -10.73 -15.79
C HIS A 36 8.76 -10.53 -14.29
N PRO A 37 8.81 -11.60 -13.47
CA PRO A 37 8.99 -11.45 -12.03
C PRO A 37 10.28 -10.72 -11.62
N THR A 38 11.38 -10.90 -12.35
CA THR A 38 12.66 -10.25 -12.02
C THR A 38 12.59 -8.75 -12.14
N ASP A 39 11.93 -8.24 -13.18
CA ASP A 39 11.81 -6.80 -13.42
C ASP A 39 11.01 -6.14 -12.28
N ILE A 40 9.98 -6.82 -11.78
CA ILE A 40 9.20 -6.36 -10.62
C ILE A 40 10.08 -6.33 -9.37
N MET A 41 10.89 -7.36 -9.14
CA MET A 41 11.78 -7.42 -7.97
C MET A 41 12.84 -6.31 -8.02
N ASP A 42 13.47 -6.09 -9.17
CA ASP A 42 14.47 -5.03 -9.36
C ASP A 42 13.86 -3.62 -9.20
N GLU A 43 12.64 -3.41 -9.73
CA GLU A 43 11.89 -2.16 -9.55
C GLU A 43 11.57 -1.91 -8.06
N LEU A 44 11.14 -2.94 -7.32
CA LEU A 44 10.84 -2.82 -5.88
C LEU A 44 12.10 -2.59 -5.05
N ASP A 45 13.19 -3.29 -5.37
CA ASP A 45 14.49 -3.10 -4.69
C ASP A 45 15.01 -1.68 -4.89
N GLN A 46 14.83 -1.08 -6.07
CA GLN A 46 15.21 0.32 -6.30
C GLN A 46 14.27 1.29 -5.57
N ALA A 47 12.98 1.00 -5.48
CA ALA A 47 12.00 1.88 -4.86
C ALA A 47 12.02 1.87 -3.32
N LEU A 48 12.48 0.79 -2.70
CA LEU A 48 12.53 0.60 -1.24
C LEU A 48 13.88 1.00 -0.60
N ARG A 49 14.87 1.38 -1.42
CA ARG A 49 16.13 1.98 -0.96
C ARG A 49 15.95 3.45 -0.60
#